data_AF-A0A920BX51-F1
#
_entry.id   AF-A0A920BX51-F1
#
_cell.length_a   1.000
_cell.length_b   1.000
_cell.length_c   1.000
_cell.angle_alpha   90.00
_cell.angle_beta   90.00
_cell.angle_gamma   90.00
#
_symmetry.space_group_name_H-M   'P 1'
#
loop_
_entity.id
_entity.type
_entity.pdbx_description
1 polymer ?
#
loop_
_entity_poly.entity_id
_entity_poly.type
_entity_poly.pdbx_seq_one_letter_code
_entity_poly.pdbx_strand_id
1 'polypeptide(L)'
;MIGRNDQLGNYLLRLEEKGFKFGEDVISFIYFGKQSTGSSDYLAILSIEFTLKCQKRFDSSFYLSFLERLQTHKITTKKQAYALAKQLGLLAVQET
;
A
#
# COMPACT_ATOMS: atom_id res chain seq x y z
N MET A 1 -7.82 13.01 4.22
CA MET A 1 -8.12 12.13 3.07
C MET A 1 -6.88 12.04 2.20
N ILE A 2 -6.57 10.91 1.56
CA ILE A 2 -5.38 10.76 0.68
C ILE A 2 -5.78 11.13 -0.74
N GLY A 3 -5.09 12.11 -1.35
CA GLY A 3 -5.25 12.50 -2.74
C GLY A 3 -4.34 11.70 -3.68
N ARG A 4 -4.62 11.71 -4.99
CA ARG A 4 -3.73 11.08 -6.01
C ARG A 4 -2.34 11.72 -6.10
N ASN A 5 -2.21 12.96 -5.65
CA ASN A 5 -0.95 13.72 -5.67
C ASN A 5 -0.23 13.67 -4.32
N ASP A 6 -0.69 12.83 -3.38
CA ASP A 6 0.00 12.66 -2.11
C ASP A 6 1.36 12.02 -2.36
N GLN A 7 2.42 12.73 -1.95
CA GLN A 7 3.76 12.17 -1.96
C GLN A 7 3.88 11.06 -0.91
N LEU A 8 4.58 9.99 -1.27
CA LEU A 8 4.79 8.83 -0.41
C LEU A 8 5.45 9.23 0.92
N GLY A 9 6.47 10.09 0.89
CA GLY A 9 7.14 10.59 2.09
C GLY A 9 6.19 11.28 3.07
N ASN A 10 5.30 12.14 2.58
CA ASN A 10 4.31 12.81 3.42
C ASN A 10 3.31 11.82 4.03
N TYR A 11 2.97 10.73 3.32
CA TYR A 11 2.13 9.69 3.87
C TYR A 11 2.83 8.91 5.01
N LEU A 12 4.12 8.58 4.84
CA LEU A 12 4.91 7.90 5.87
C LEU A 12 5.04 8.77 7.13
N LEU A 13 5.32 10.07 6.98
CA LEU A 13 5.34 11.02 8.10
C LEU A 13 4.00 11.07 8.85
N ARG A 14 2.87 11.10 8.13
CA ARG A 14 1.53 11.06 8.75
C ARG A 14 1.23 9.76 9.49
N LEU A 15 1.87 8.65 9.09
CA LEU A 15 1.76 7.39 9.84
C LEU A 15 2.58 7.46 11.13
N GLU A 16 3.78 8.02 11.07
CA GLU A 16 4.62 8.26 12.24
C GLU A 16 3.96 9.20 13.25
N GLU A 17 3.36 10.31 12.80
CA GLU A 17 2.57 11.22 13.65
C GLU A 17 1.41 10.53 14.37
N LYS A 18 0.91 9.42 13.82
CA LYS A 18 -0.15 8.59 14.41
C LYS A 18 0.39 7.45 15.28
N GLY A 19 1.70 7.41 15.52
CA GLY A 19 2.38 6.39 16.31
C GLY A 19 2.76 5.13 15.53
N PHE A 20 2.58 5.10 14.20
CA PHE A 20 2.99 3.97 13.37
C PHE A 20 4.33 4.29 12.69
N LYS A 21 5.42 4.07 13.43
CA LYS A 21 6.78 4.34 12.97
C LYS A 21 7.38 3.13 12.24
N PHE A 22 7.93 3.36 11.06
CA PHE A 22 8.72 2.39 10.33
C PHE A 22 10.21 2.53 10.66
N GLY A 23 10.94 1.42 10.64
CA GLY A 23 12.40 1.46 10.61
C GLY A 23 12.92 1.99 9.27
N GLU A 24 14.15 2.51 9.26
CA GLU A 24 14.78 3.04 8.05
C GLU A 24 14.94 1.98 6.95
N ASP A 25 15.17 0.73 7.35
CA ASP A 25 15.22 -0.44 6.49
C ASP A 25 13.88 -0.69 5.79
N VAL A 26 12.77 -0.58 6.52
CA VAL A 26 11.41 -0.72 5.98
C VAL A 26 11.08 0.43 5.05
N ILE A 27 11.44 1.67 5.41
CA ILE A 27 11.25 2.84 4.54
C ILE A 27 12.03 2.64 3.23
N SER A 28 13.29 2.22 3.32
CA SER A 28 14.12 1.93 2.16
C SER A 28 13.51 0.83 1.28
N PHE A 29 12.97 -0.23 1.89
CA PHE A 29 12.28 -1.30 1.18
C PHE A 29 11.01 -0.82 0.46
N ILE A 30 10.23 0.08 1.07
CA ILE A 30 9.04 0.68 0.45
C ILE A 30 9.44 1.46 -0.81
N TYR A 31 10.47 2.31 -0.72
CA TYR A 31 10.94 3.06 -1.89
C TYR A 31 11.54 2.15 -2.97
N PHE A 32 12.30 1.12 -2.55
CA PHE A 32 12.79 0.08 -3.45
C PHE A 32 11.64 -0.58 -4.21
N GLY A 33 10.61 -1.07 -3.52
CA GLY A 33 9.46 -1.72 -4.14
C GLY A 33 8.74 -0.81 -5.13
N LYS A 34 8.51 0.46 -4.76
CA LYS A 34 7.96 1.46 -5.69
C LYS A 34 8.81 1.58 -6.97
N GLN A 35 10.12 1.71 -6.84
CA GLN A 35 11.03 1.88 -7.97
C GLN A 35 11.13 0.61 -8.82
N SER A 36 11.27 -0.56 -8.20
CA SER A 36 11.45 -1.84 -8.88
C SER A 36 10.22 -2.23 -9.71
N THR A 37 9.01 -1.85 -9.26
CA THR A 37 7.78 -2.13 -10.01
C THR A 37 7.38 -1.00 -10.96
N GLY A 38 8.09 0.14 -10.98
CA GLY A 38 7.69 1.32 -11.74
C GLY A 38 6.35 1.92 -11.29
N SER A 39 6.03 1.81 -9.99
CA SER A 39 4.76 2.24 -9.42
C SER A 39 4.77 3.72 -9.04
N SER A 40 3.58 4.34 -9.05
CA SER A 40 3.40 5.69 -8.53
C SER A 40 3.35 5.73 -7.00
N ASP A 41 3.55 6.91 -6.41
CA ASP A 41 3.36 7.13 -4.97
C ASP A 41 1.95 6.71 -4.52
N TYR A 42 0.94 7.01 -5.33
CA TYR A 42 -0.43 6.61 -5.06
C TYR A 42 -0.60 5.10 -4.91
N LEU A 43 0.03 4.30 -5.79
CA LEU A 43 -0.03 2.84 -5.70
C LEU A 43 0.76 2.30 -4.52
N ALA A 44 1.94 2.86 -4.25
CA ALA A 44 2.72 2.51 -3.07
C ALA A 44 1.93 2.78 -1.78
N ILE A 45 1.29 3.95 -1.67
CA ILE A 45 0.44 4.32 -0.53
C ILE A 45 -0.74 3.35 -0.39
N LEU A 46 -1.42 3.01 -1.50
CA LEU A 46 -2.51 2.03 -1.47
C LEU A 46 -2.00 0.66 -0.99
N SER A 47 -0.84 0.20 -1.47
CA SER A 47 -0.30 -1.07 -1.04
C SER A 47 0.03 -1.08 0.46
N ILE A 48 0.63 -0.01 0.99
CA ILE A 48 0.86 0.14 2.44
C ILE A 48 -0.46 0.11 3.21
N GLU A 49 -1.46 0.90 2.80
CA GLU A 49 -2.76 0.91 3.48
C GLU A 49 -3.38 -0.49 3.58
N PHE A 50 -3.34 -1.26 2.49
CA PHE A 50 -3.91 -2.60 2.46
C PHE A 50 -3.09 -3.59 3.28
N THR A 51 -1.76 -3.50 3.22
CA THR A 51 -0.86 -4.30 4.06
C THR A 51 -1.23 -4.12 5.53
N LEU A 52 -1.34 -2.87 5.99
CA LEU A 52 -1.70 -2.57 7.38
C LEU A 52 -3.12 -3.02 7.75
N LYS A 53 -4.10 -2.87 6.85
CA LYS A 53 -5.49 -3.28 7.09
C LYS A 53 -5.64 -4.79 7.22
N CYS A 54 -4.99 -5.54 6.32
CA CYS A 54 -5.08 -6.99 6.21
C CYS A 54 -4.21 -7.68 7.28
N GLN A 55 -2.96 -7.25 7.45
CA GLN A 55 -1.98 -7.92 8.31
C GLN A 55 -1.90 -7.34 9.74
N LYS A 56 -2.51 -6.18 10.01
CA LYS A 56 -2.39 -5.41 11.28
C LYS A 56 -0.97 -4.94 11.63
N ARG A 57 -0.01 -5.26 10.78
CA ARG A 57 1.40 -4.85 10.81
C ARG A 57 1.87 -4.64 9.38
N PHE A 58 3.06 -4.08 9.23
CA PHE A 58 3.69 -4.04 7.92
C PHE A 58 4.34 -5.38 7.61
N ASP A 59 4.02 -5.92 6.43
CA ASP A 59 4.60 -7.14 5.90
C ASP A 59 5.16 -6.82 4.51
N SER A 60 6.49 -6.85 4.40
CA SER A 60 7.23 -6.43 3.21
C SER A 60 6.87 -7.27 1.97
N SER A 61 6.70 -8.59 2.16
CA SER A 61 6.36 -9.51 1.08
C SER A 61 4.94 -9.25 0.56
N PHE A 62 3.98 -9.05 1.48
CA PHE A 62 2.61 -8.67 1.12
C PHE A 62 2.57 -7.32 0.40
N TYR A 63 3.26 -6.31 0.94
CA TYR A 63 3.35 -4.99 0.34
C TYR A 63 3.86 -5.04 -1.10
N LEU A 64 4.99 -5.71 -1.34
CA LEU A 64 5.58 -5.80 -2.67
C LEU A 64 4.67 -6.57 -3.62
N SER A 65 4.19 -7.74 -3.20
CA SER A 65 3.32 -8.59 -4.02
C SER A 65 2.01 -7.88 -4.40
N PHE A 66 1.43 -7.11 -3.48
CA PHE A 66 0.20 -6.38 -3.77
C PHE A 66 0.47 -5.15 -4.63
N LEU A 67 1.60 -4.45 -4.43
CA LEU A 67 2.02 -3.33 -5.28
C LEU A 67 2.22 -3.76 -6.74
N GLU A 68 2.89 -4.89 -6.98
CA GLU A 68 3.07 -5.48 -8.31
C GLU A 68 1.74 -5.76 -9.00
N ARG A 69 0.76 -6.29 -8.24
CA ARG A 69 -0.59 -6.55 -8.77
C ARG A 69 -1.33 -5.24 -9.08
N LEU A 70 -1.26 -4.25 -8.20
CA LEU A 70 -1.88 -2.94 -8.47
C LEU A 70 -1.33 -2.31 -9.76
N GLN A 71 -0.01 -2.38 -9.95
CA GLN A 71 0.65 -1.88 -11.15
C GLN A 71 0.26 -2.67 -12.40
N THR A 72 0.34 -4.00 -12.34
CA THR A 72 0.03 -4.91 -13.48
C THR A 72 -1.41 -4.74 -13.95
N HIS A 73 -2.35 -4.59 -13.01
CA HIS A 73 -3.76 -4.35 -13.30
C HIS A 73 -4.09 -2.88 -13.61
N LYS A 74 -3.07 -2.00 -13.71
CA LYS A 74 -3.20 -0.57 -14.05
C LYS A 74 -4.22 0.15 -13.18
N ILE A 75 -4.19 -0.11 -11.88
CA ILE A 75 -5.13 0.44 -10.92
C ILE A 75 -4.95 1.96 -10.85
N THR A 76 -6.04 2.72 -10.92
CA THR A 76 -6.01 4.20 -10.88
C THR A 76 -6.89 4.79 -9.79
N THR A 77 -7.64 3.95 -9.07
CA THR A 77 -8.54 4.36 -8.00
C THR A 77 -8.47 3.41 -6.81
N LYS A 78 -8.72 3.95 -5.62
CA LYS A 78 -8.87 3.18 -4.38
C LYS A 78 -9.99 2.14 -4.50
N LYS A 79 -11.11 2.47 -5.17
CA LYS A 79 -12.21 1.53 -5.41
C LYS A 79 -11.76 0.29 -6.21
N GLN A 80 -10.97 0.50 -7.26
CA GLN A 80 -10.38 -0.60 -8.03
C GLN A 80 -9.39 -1.43 -7.20
N ALA A 81 -8.55 -0.80 -6.38
CA ALA A 81 -7.66 -1.53 -5.47
C ALA A 81 -8.43 -2.41 -4.48
N TYR A 82 -9.54 -1.91 -3.92
CA TYR A 82 -10.45 -2.70 -3.07
C TYR A 82 -11.09 -3.86 -3.82
N ALA A 83 -11.57 -3.63 -5.04
CA ALA A 83 -12.15 -4.69 -5.87
C ALA A 83 -11.11 -5.78 -6.17
N LEU A 84 -9.88 -5.40 -6.52
CA LEU A 84 -8.79 -6.33 -6.75
C LEU A 84 -8.45 -7.13 -5.48
N ALA A 85 -8.30 -6.47 -4.33
CA ALA A 85 -8.01 -7.15 -3.07
C ALA A 85 -9.10 -8.18 -2.68
N LYS A 86 -10.38 -7.87 -2.94
CA LYS A 86 -11.49 -8.82 -2.75
C LYS A 86 -11.39 -10.01 -3.71
N GLN A 87 -11.15 -9.75 -4.99
CA GLN A 87 -10.99 -10.80 -6.01
C GLN A 87 -9.83 -11.75 -5.65
N LEU A 88 -8.77 -11.23 -5.04
CA LEU A 88 -7.60 -11.99 -4.61
C LEU A 88 -7.78 -12.68 -3.24
N GLY A 89 -8.94 -12.54 -2.60
CA GLY A 89 -9.21 -13.12 -1.27
C GLY A 89 -8.41 -12.49 -0.14
N LEU A 90 -7.80 -11.31 -0.35
CA LEU A 90 -6.94 -10.64 0.64
C LEU A 90 -7.73 -9.88 1.70
N LEU A 91 -8.99 -9.57 1.40
CA LEU A 91 -9.93 -9.00 2.36
C LEU A 91 -10.87 -10.11 2.81
N ALA A 92 -10.90 -10.38 4.12
CA ALA A 92 -11.98 -11.17 4.70
C ALA A 92 -13.31 -10.55 4.28
N VAL A 93 -14.21 -11.36 3.72
CA VAL A 93 -15.60 -10.97 3.52
C VAL A 93 -16.15 -10.71 4.92
N GLN A 94 -16.23 -9.44 5.33
CA GLN A 94 -17.13 -9.08 6.40
C GLN A 94 -18.52 -9.11 5.76
N GLU A 95 -19.17 -10.27 5.87
CA GLU A 95 -20.62 -10.37 5.75
C GLU A 95 -21.20 -9.45 6.83
N THR A 96 -22.00 -8.48 6.43
CA THR A 96 -22.83 -7.66 7.31
C THR A 96 -24.06 -7.24 6.52
#